data_AF-A0A3D3RLK9-F1
#
_entry.id   AF-A0A3D3RLK9-F1
#
_cell.length_a   1.000
_cell.length_b   1.000
_cell.length_c   1.000
_cell.angle_alpha   90.00
_cell.angle_beta   90.00
_cell.angle_gamma   90.00
#
_symmetry.space_group_name_H-M   'P 1'
#
loop_
_entity.id
_entity.type
_entity.pdbx_description
1 polymer ?
#
loop_
_entity_poly.entity_id
_entity_poly.type
_entity_poly.pdbx_seq_one_letter_code
_entity_poly.pdbx_strand_id
1 'polypeptide(L)'
;MSEKRELYIGDFVTHFKRELLTKEELEKEPTKYFYRIEGFATHSETREKMVVYRALYGDFGLFVRPFAMFQSEVDKEKYPQVKAKYRFTVTKHETA
;
A
#
# COMPACT_ATOMS: atom_id res chain seq x y z
N MET A 1 -19.37 -11.58 -4.60
CA MET A 1 -19.52 -10.53 -3.57
C MET A 1 -18.13 -10.11 -3.15
N SER A 2 -17.73 -8.86 -3.44
CA SER A 2 -16.43 -8.32 -3.05
C SER A 2 -16.37 -8.23 -1.53
N GLU A 3 -15.40 -8.90 -0.89
CA GLU A 3 -15.07 -8.61 0.51
C GLU A 3 -14.80 -7.11 0.62
N LYS A 4 -15.57 -6.41 1.46
CA LYS A 4 -15.33 -4.99 1.76
C LYS A 4 -14.11 -4.95 2.67
N ARG A 5 -12.95 -4.58 2.13
CA ARG A 5 -11.79 -4.24 2.96
C ARG A 5 -11.97 -2.82 3.47
N GLU A 6 -11.88 -2.67 4.77
CA GLU A 6 -11.89 -1.36 5.40
C GLU A 6 -10.44 -0.91 5.60
N LEU A 7 -10.15 0.29 5.11
CA LEU A 7 -8.89 0.99 5.32
C LEU A 7 -9.19 2.22 6.14
N TYR A 8 -8.35 2.50 7.12
CA TYR A 8 -8.52 3.62 8.03
C TYR A 8 -7.31 4.56 7.98
N ILE A 9 -7.55 5.81 8.38
CA ILE A 9 -6.48 6.77 8.61
C ILE A 9 -5.61 6.23 9.75
N GLY A 10 -4.29 6.24 9.55
CA GLY A 10 -3.32 5.67 10.47
C GLY A 10 -2.90 4.23 10.16
N ASP A 11 -3.59 3.52 9.26
CA ASP A 11 -3.20 2.17 8.87
C ASP A 11 -1.79 2.16 8.27
N PHE A 12 -0.96 1.25 8.78
CA PHE A 12 0.29 0.86 8.14
C PHE A 12 -0.01 -0.15 7.04
N VAL A 13 0.48 0.11 5.84
CA VAL A 13 0.27 -0.76 4.69
C VAL A 13 1.59 -1.09 4.00
N THR A 14 1.64 -2.28 3.44
CA THR A 14 2.77 -2.77 2.65
C THR A 14 2.37 -2.88 1.20
N HIS A 15 3.19 -2.36 0.30
CA HIS A 15 3.02 -2.59 -1.14
C HIS A 15 3.58 -3.96 -1.55
N PHE A 16 2.86 -4.69 -2.40
CA PHE A 16 3.19 -6.08 -2.79
C PHE A 16 4.61 -6.26 -3.35
N LYS A 17 5.18 -5.22 -3.99
CA LYS A 17 6.56 -5.25 -4.51
C LYS A 17 7.60 -5.49 -3.42
N ARG A 18 7.27 -5.30 -2.14
CA ARG A 18 8.15 -5.68 -1.03
C ARG A 18 8.50 -7.17 -1.07
N GLU A 19 7.59 -8.04 -1.50
CA GLU A 19 7.85 -9.49 -1.64
C GLU A 19 8.87 -9.82 -2.73
N LEU A 20 9.16 -8.86 -3.63
CA LEU A 20 10.15 -9.03 -4.69
C LEU A 20 11.55 -8.59 -4.28
N LEU A 21 11.71 -8.01 -3.08
CA LEU A 21 13.01 -7.59 -2.58
C LEU A 21 13.83 -8.79 -2.12
N THR A 22 15.13 -8.74 -2.38
CA THR A 22 16.10 -9.69 -1.84
C THR A 22 16.33 -9.48 -0.34
N LYS A 23 16.92 -10.46 0.33
CA LYS A 23 17.30 -10.33 1.75
C LYS A 23 18.25 -9.16 1.98
N GLU A 24 19.25 -9.01 1.11
CA GLU A 24 20.23 -7.92 1.18
C GLU A 24 19.56 -6.53 1.04
N GLU A 25 18.62 -6.37 0.12
CA GLU A 25 17.86 -5.12 -0.01
C GLU A 25 16.99 -4.82 1.22
N LEU A 26 16.41 -5.85 1.83
CA LEU A 26 15.62 -5.71 3.05
C LEU A 26 16.48 -5.39 4.28
N GLU A 27 17.70 -5.91 4.33
CA GLU A 27 18.68 -5.56 5.38
C GLU A 27 19.15 -4.11 5.24
N LYS A 28 19.39 -3.66 3.99
CA LYS A 28 19.81 -2.28 3.72
C LYS A 28 18.69 -1.25 3.91
N GLU A 29 17.46 -1.59 3.50
CA GLU A 29 16.30 -0.70 3.56
C GLU A 29 15.08 -1.42 4.17
N PRO A 30 15.06 -1.63 5.50
CA PRO A 30 14.04 -2.44 6.16
C PRO A 30 12.63 -1.87 6.00
N THR A 31 12.47 -0.57 5.77
CA THR A 31 11.16 0.07 5.62
C THR A 31 10.69 0.22 4.17
N LYS A 32 11.48 -0.20 3.18
CA LYS A 32 11.16 -0.05 1.75
C LYS A 32 9.78 -0.64 1.43
N TYR A 33 8.94 0.15 0.76
CA TYR A 33 7.54 -0.18 0.44
C TYR A 33 6.57 -0.28 1.62
N PHE A 34 6.95 0.20 2.82
CA PHE A 34 5.96 0.52 3.86
C PHE A 34 5.44 1.94 3.68
N TYR A 35 4.15 2.09 3.96
CA TYR A 35 3.44 3.36 3.90
C TYR A 35 2.47 3.48 5.09
N ARG A 36 2.08 4.71 5.41
CA ARG A 36 0.97 5.02 6.32
C ARG A 36 -0.14 5.75 5.57
N ILE A 37 -1.39 5.38 5.79
CA ILE A 37 -2.53 6.14 5.27
C ILE A 37 -2.69 7.40 6.11
N GLU A 38 -2.59 8.56 5.46
CA GLU A 38 -2.73 9.88 6.12
C GLU A 38 -4.14 10.43 6.00
N GLY A 39 -4.89 10.00 4.99
CA GLY A 39 -6.23 10.52 4.75
C GLY A 39 -6.92 9.93 3.54
N PHE A 40 -8.18 10.29 3.39
CA PHE A 40 -8.95 10.10 2.17
C PHE A 40 -9.37 11.47 1.65
N ALA A 41 -9.26 11.65 0.34
CA ALA A 41 -9.63 12.90 -0.32
C ALA A 41 -10.64 12.63 -1.45
N THR A 42 -11.32 13.68 -1.89
CA THR A 42 -12.14 13.66 -3.10
C THR A 42 -11.42 14.48 -4.16
N HIS A 43 -11.11 13.89 -5.30
CA HIS A 43 -10.56 14.61 -6.44
C HIS A 43 -11.57 15.70 -6.86
N SER A 44 -11.16 16.96 -6.91
CA SER A 44 -12.09 18.09 -7.11
C SER A 44 -12.83 18.02 -8.43
N GLU A 45 -12.12 17.68 -9.51
CA GLU A 45 -12.66 17.67 -10.88
C GLU A 45 -13.48 16.41 -11.18
N THR A 46 -12.94 15.22 -10.91
CA THR A 46 -13.58 13.94 -11.25
C THR A 46 -14.49 13.39 -10.15
N ARG A 47 -14.42 13.97 -8.94
CA ARG A 47 -15.10 13.47 -7.73
C ARG A 47 -14.69 12.06 -7.32
N GLU A 48 -13.58 11.56 -7.84
CA GLU A 48 -13.06 10.23 -7.50
C GLU A 48 -12.51 10.21 -6.07
N LYS A 49 -12.79 9.13 -5.34
CA LYS A 49 -12.22 8.90 -4.00
C LYS A 49 -10.74 8.58 -4.11
N MET A 50 -9.91 9.28 -3.35
CA MET A 50 -8.46 9.14 -3.33
C MET A 50 -7.99 8.68 -1.95
N VAL A 51 -6.85 7.98 -1.91
CA VAL A 51 -6.07 7.71 -0.71
C VAL A 51 -4.88 8.64 -0.70
N VAL A 52 -4.69 9.37 0.40
CA VAL A 52 -3.48 10.13 0.70
C VAL A 52 -2.64 9.28 1.64
N TYR A 53 -1.40 8.98 1.26
CA TYR A 53 -0.55 8.06 2.00
C TYR A 53 0.92 8.48 1.92
N ARG A 54 1.67 8.19 2.97
CA ARG A 54 3.07 8.61 3.14
C ARG A 54 4.00 7.41 3.08
N ALA A 55 5.07 7.49 2.32
CA ALA A 55 6.15 6.51 2.36
C ALA A 55 6.85 6.54 3.71
N LEU A 56 7.20 5.38 4.25
CA LEU A 56 7.97 5.25 5.50
C LEU A 56 9.45 4.92 5.21
N TYR A 57 9.91 5.26 4.01
CA TYR A 57 11.26 5.04 3.51
C TYR A 57 11.67 6.22 2.61
N GLY A 58 12.98 6.33 2.32
CA GLY A 58 13.53 7.46 1.57
C GLY A 58 13.19 8.80 2.24
N ASP A 59 12.76 9.78 1.45
CA ASP A 59 12.45 11.15 1.93
C ASP A 59 11.04 11.29 2.53
N PHE A 60 10.39 10.19 2.92
CA PHE A 60 9.05 10.18 3.51
C PHE A 60 7.98 10.91 2.68
N GLY A 61 8.06 10.75 1.36
CA GLY A 61 7.18 11.42 0.39
C GLY A 61 5.69 11.17 0.64
N LEU A 62 4.88 12.20 0.40
CA LEU A 62 3.42 12.16 0.49
C LEU A 62 2.82 11.97 -0.91
N PHE A 63 1.99 10.95 -1.07
CA PHE A 63 1.43 10.55 -2.35
C PHE A 63 -0.10 10.51 -2.29
N VAL A 64 -0.72 10.61 -3.46
CA VAL A 64 -2.16 10.46 -3.65
C VAL A 64 -2.43 9.47 -4.77
N ARG A 65 -3.41 8.58 -4.57
CA ARG A 65 -3.79 7.55 -5.55
C ARG A 65 -5.29 7.28 -5.53
N PRO A 66 -5.93 6.96 -6.67
CA PRO A 66 -7.30 6.50 -6.70
C PRO A 66 -7.57 5.33 -5.75
N PHE A 67 -8.65 5.42 -4.98
CA PHE A 67 -9.02 4.43 -3.96
C PHE A 67 -9.27 3.04 -4.57
N ALA A 68 -9.91 2.99 -5.74
CA ALA A 68 -10.13 1.75 -6.47
C ALA A 68 -8.81 1.08 -6.87
N MET A 69 -7.85 1.86 -7.37
CA MET A 69 -6.53 1.34 -7.72
C MET A 69 -5.69 0.96 -6.50
N PHE A 70 -5.84 1.67 -5.39
CA PHE A 70 -5.14 1.37 -4.14
C PHE A 70 -5.60 0.02 -3.57
N GLN A 71 -6.89 -0.27 -3.62
CA GLN A 71 -7.47 -1.54 -3.18
C GLN A 71 -7.43 -2.66 -4.21
N SER A 72 -6.96 -2.37 -5.43
CA SER A 72 -6.96 -3.37 -6.50
C SER A 72 -6.09 -4.59 -6.18
N GLU A 73 -6.46 -5.71 -6.79
CA GLU A 73 -5.68 -6.94 -6.72
C GLU A 73 -4.33 -6.78 -7.43
N VAL A 74 -3.36 -7.60 -7.02
CA VAL A 74 -2.10 -7.75 -7.75
C VAL A 74 -2.42 -8.41 -9.09
N ASP A 75 -1.87 -7.84 -10.15
CA ASP A 75 -1.91 -8.47 -11.48
C ASP A 75 -1.11 -9.78 -11.44
N LYS A 76 -1.82 -10.91 -11.45
CA LYS A 76 -1.21 -12.26 -11.36
C LYS A 76 -0.64 -12.76 -12.68
N GLU A 77 -1.04 -12.20 -13.81
CA GLU A 77 -0.40 -12.50 -15.09
C GLU A 77 1.01 -11.91 -15.11
N LYS A 78 1.16 -10.68 -14.61
CA LYS A 78 2.46 -10.00 -14.52
C LYS A 78 3.31 -10.46 -13.34
N TYR A 79 2.69 -10.83 -12.23
CA TYR A 79 3.37 -11.19 -10.98
C TYR A 79 2.85 -12.52 -10.40
N PRO A 80 3.04 -13.65 -11.11
CA PRO A 80 2.49 -14.94 -10.71
C PRO A 80 3.05 -15.44 -9.36
N GLN A 81 4.27 -15.05 -9.01
CA GLN A 81 4.98 -15.48 -7.80
C GLN A 81 4.62 -14.67 -6.55
N VAL A 82 3.95 -13.52 -6.68
CA VAL A 82 3.59 -12.68 -5.54
C VAL A 82 2.46 -13.34 -4.75
N LYS A 83 2.62 -13.46 -3.44
CA LYS A 83 1.64 -14.09 -2.54
C LYS A 83 0.52 -13.13 -2.18
N ALA A 84 0.81 -11.84 -1.97
CA ALA A 84 -0.22 -10.83 -1.71
C ALA A 84 -1.33 -10.86 -2.76
N LYS A 85 -2.59 -10.91 -2.30
CA LYS A 85 -3.78 -10.78 -3.15
C LYS A 85 -3.95 -9.35 -3.65
N TYR A 86 -3.65 -8.36 -2.82
CA TYR A 86 -3.90 -6.94 -3.09
C TYR A 86 -2.61 -6.13 -3.19
N ARG A 87 -2.67 -5.04 -3.96
CA ARG A 87 -1.50 -4.16 -4.15
C ARG A 87 -0.97 -3.58 -2.85
N PHE A 88 -1.88 -3.21 -1.96
CA PHE A 88 -1.59 -2.75 -0.61
C PHE A 88 -2.29 -3.66 0.40
N THR A 89 -1.55 -4.08 1.42
CA THR A 89 -2.08 -4.89 2.52
C THR A 89 -1.77 -4.23 3.85
N VAL A 90 -2.79 -4.12 4.71
CA VAL A 90 -2.61 -3.65 6.09
C VAL A 90 -1.60 -4.56 6.78
N THR A 91 -0.51 -3.97 7.24
CA THR A 91 0.49 -4.65 8.04
C THR A 91 -0.11 -4.79 9.44
N LYS A 92 -0.34 -6.03 9.89
CA LYS A 92 -0.64 -6.26 11.30
C LYS A 92 0.59 -5.86 12.09
N HIS A 93 0.54 -4.73 12.80
CA HIS A 93 1.46 -4.52 13.89
C HIS A 93 1.05 -5.49 14.99
N GLU A 94 1.82 -6.56 15.21
CA GLU A 94 1.92 -7.10 16.56
C GLU A 94 2.51 -5.97 17.41
N THR A 95 1.68 -5.36 18.25
CA THR A 95 2.18 -4.66 19.42
C THR A 95 2.92 -5.72 20.24
N ALA A 96 4.23 -5.52 20.38
CA ALA A 96 5.05 -6.26 21.32
C ALA A 96 4.49 -6.12 22.75
#